data_AF-A0A1Q3P8M6-F1
#
_entry.id   AF-A0A1Q3P8M6-F1
#
_cell.length_a   1.000
_cell.length_b   1.000
_cell.length_c   1.000
_cell.angle_alpha   90.00
_cell.angle_beta   90.00
_cell.angle_gamma   90.00
#
_symmetry.space_group_name_H-M   'P 1'
#
loop_
_entity.id
_entity.type
_entity.pdbx_description
1 polymer ?
#
loop_
_entity_poly.entity_id
_entity_poly.type
_entity_poly.pdbx_seq_one_letter_code
_entity_poly.pdbx_strand_id
1 'polypeptide(L)'
;MLKYSILLSSFLIASNANAYEVVKPEFDDRKWVLGFTLDAEAAKNGKIGAEQYVLETETMQNWSELVTVNSMPGLNILQPYNFEQSSKKEIGKICKKIEWFSTPEVTGQKDRTWSYNMSECGNLPSQSEIVRAFSTDAGFYVLHYSTRNLPISPENKEKWTQVLQKTTVEKIY
;
A
#
# COMPACT_ATOMS: atom_id res chain seq x y z
N MET A 1 56.05 -37.10 -23.51
CA MET A 1 54.69 -37.33 -22.96
C MET A 1 54.19 -36.02 -22.35
N LEU A 2 53.32 -35.30 -23.07
CA LEU A 2 52.60 -34.14 -22.52
C LEU A 2 51.49 -34.66 -21.59
N LYS A 3 51.42 -34.14 -20.35
CA LYS A 3 50.24 -34.29 -19.50
C LYS A 3 49.54 -32.95 -19.38
N TYR A 4 48.27 -32.95 -19.81
CA TYR A 4 47.38 -31.82 -19.93
C TYR A 4 47.01 -31.20 -18.58
N SER A 5 46.93 -29.87 -18.58
CA SER A 5 46.36 -29.00 -17.55
C SER A 5 44.86 -29.26 -17.35
N ILE A 6 44.39 -29.17 -16.10
CA ILE A 6 42.98 -28.92 -15.78
C ILE A 6 42.94 -27.65 -14.93
N LEU A 7 42.59 -26.53 -15.57
CA LEU A 7 42.13 -25.33 -14.90
C LEU A 7 40.68 -25.57 -14.47
N LEU A 8 40.44 -25.77 -13.18
CA LEU A 8 39.09 -25.67 -12.61
C LEU A 8 38.71 -24.19 -12.59
N SER A 9 38.02 -23.74 -13.64
CA SER A 9 37.27 -22.49 -13.61
C SER A 9 36.00 -22.71 -12.79
N SER A 10 36.04 -22.33 -11.52
CA SER A 10 34.86 -22.24 -10.66
C SER A 10 33.94 -21.14 -11.17
N PHE A 11 32.90 -21.51 -11.92
CA PHE A 11 31.75 -20.64 -12.12
C PHE A 11 31.04 -20.51 -10.77
N LEU A 12 31.27 -19.40 -10.07
CA LEU A 12 30.33 -18.93 -9.05
C LEU A 12 29.04 -18.58 -9.78
N ILE A 13 28.05 -19.48 -9.71
CA ILE A 13 26.66 -19.11 -9.98
C ILE A 13 26.29 -18.19 -8.82
N ALA A 14 26.42 -16.88 -9.02
CA ALA A 14 25.74 -15.93 -8.17
C ALA A 14 24.25 -16.26 -8.28
N SER A 15 23.68 -16.87 -7.24
CA SER A 15 22.24 -16.90 -7.10
C SER A 15 21.81 -15.44 -7.08
N ASN A 16 21.14 -14.98 -8.14
CA ASN A 16 20.41 -13.72 -8.08
C ASN A 16 19.33 -13.91 -7.03
N ALA A 17 19.65 -13.61 -5.77
CA ALA A 17 18.63 -13.32 -4.80
C ALA A 17 17.90 -12.11 -5.36
N ASN A 18 16.70 -12.36 -5.90
CA ASN A 18 15.88 -11.29 -6.46
C ASN A 18 15.50 -10.40 -5.29
N ALA A 19 16.16 -9.25 -5.19
CA ALA A 19 15.86 -8.29 -4.15
C ALA A 19 14.38 -7.90 -4.25
N TYR A 20 13.67 -7.95 -3.14
CA TYR A 20 12.24 -7.59 -3.05
C TYR A 20 12.05 -6.50 -2.01
N GLU A 21 10.95 -5.76 -2.12
CA GLU A 21 10.62 -4.68 -1.20
C GLU A 21 9.46 -5.08 -0.29
N VAL A 22 9.61 -4.78 1.00
CA VAL A 22 8.58 -4.97 2.03
C VAL A 22 8.17 -3.60 2.56
N VAL A 23 6.87 -3.36 2.64
CA VAL A 23 6.36 -2.16 3.30
C VAL A 23 6.44 -2.35 4.81
N LYS A 24 6.99 -1.36 5.52
CA LYS A 24 6.93 -1.28 6.98
C LYS A 24 5.87 -0.24 7.35
N PRO A 25 4.60 -0.65 7.58
CA PRO A 25 3.57 0.30 7.94
C PRO A 25 3.91 0.98 9.28
N GLU A 26 3.81 2.29 9.28
CA GLU A 26 3.82 3.08 10.51
C GLU A 26 2.41 3.19 11.08
N PHE A 27 2.33 3.23 12.41
CA PHE A 27 1.08 3.37 13.15
C PHE A 27 1.19 4.52 14.14
N ASP A 28 0.07 4.85 14.77
CA ASP A 28 0.09 5.70 15.96
C ASP A 28 0.45 4.90 17.22
N ASP A 29 0.30 5.53 18.38
CA ASP A 29 0.62 4.96 19.69
C ASP A 29 -0.32 3.83 20.14
N ARG A 30 -1.41 3.59 19.40
CA ARG A 30 -2.34 2.50 19.70
C ARG A 30 -1.81 1.18 19.16
N LYS A 31 -2.31 0.08 19.71
CA LYS A 31 -1.92 -1.26 19.28
C LYS A 31 -2.74 -1.72 18.08
N TRP A 32 -2.08 -1.80 16.94
CA TRP A 32 -2.61 -2.36 15.70
C TRP A 32 -2.21 -3.82 15.54
N VAL A 33 -3.14 -4.64 15.07
CA VAL A 33 -2.93 -6.08 14.85
C VAL A 33 -3.37 -6.45 13.43
N LEU A 34 -2.64 -7.38 12.81
CA LEU A 34 -2.98 -7.90 11.49
C LEU A 34 -4.30 -8.69 11.58
N GLY A 35 -5.35 -8.17 10.94
CA GLY A 35 -6.68 -8.77 10.89
C GLY A 35 -6.93 -9.61 9.63
N PHE A 36 -6.26 -9.29 8.53
CA PHE A 36 -6.38 -10.03 7.27
C PHE A 36 -5.13 -9.88 6.41
N THR A 37 -4.82 -10.94 5.65
CA THR A 37 -3.82 -10.92 4.59
C THR A 37 -4.34 -11.63 3.35
N LEU A 38 -4.03 -11.05 2.20
CA LEU A 38 -4.17 -11.70 0.90
C LEU A 38 -2.79 -11.72 0.27
N ASP A 39 -2.24 -12.92 0.05
CA ASP A 39 -1.01 -13.10 -0.72
C ASP A 39 0.21 -12.27 -0.25
N ALA A 40 0.28 -11.81 1.01
CA ALA A 40 1.38 -10.97 1.49
C ALA A 40 2.75 -11.67 1.42
N GLU A 41 2.80 -12.96 1.75
CA GLU A 41 4.01 -13.76 1.54
C GLU A 41 4.32 -13.96 0.06
N ALA A 42 3.30 -14.01 -0.80
CA ALA A 42 3.50 -14.11 -2.24
C ALA A 42 3.96 -12.78 -2.85
N ALA A 43 3.74 -11.64 -2.18
CA ALA A 43 4.30 -10.36 -2.59
C ALA A 43 5.83 -10.33 -2.50
N LYS A 44 6.42 -11.07 -1.56
CA LYS A 44 7.88 -11.32 -1.54
C LYS A 44 8.38 -12.05 -2.79
N ASN A 45 7.48 -12.76 -3.47
CA ASN A 45 7.72 -13.47 -4.72
C ASN A 45 7.18 -12.72 -5.96
N GLY A 46 6.94 -11.41 -5.84
CA GLY A 46 6.53 -10.57 -6.97
C GLY A 46 5.04 -10.57 -7.29
N LYS A 47 4.18 -11.15 -6.44
CA LYS A 47 2.72 -11.10 -6.61
C LYS A 47 2.11 -9.88 -5.94
N ILE A 48 0.91 -9.50 -6.35
CA ILE A 48 0.15 -8.47 -5.63
C ILE A 48 -0.28 -9.05 -4.28
N GLY A 49 -0.11 -8.28 -3.21
CA GLY A 49 -0.52 -8.66 -1.86
C GLY A 49 -1.24 -7.52 -1.15
N ALA A 50 -2.00 -7.88 -0.12
CA ALA A 50 -2.65 -6.95 0.77
C ALA A 50 -2.53 -7.40 2.23
N GLU A 51 -2.36 -6.44 3.12
CA GLU A 51 -2.39 -6.63 4.57
C GLU A 51 -3.34 -5.60 5.17
N GLN A 52 -4.17 -6.03 6.11
CA GLN A 52 -5.16 -5.18 6.75
C GLN A 52 -5.03 -5.28 8.27
N TYR A 53 -4.93 -4.13 8.90
CA TYR A 53 -4.66 -3.97 10.31
C TYR A 53 -5.83 -3.27 10.98
N VAL A 54 -6.24 -3.80 12.12
CA VAL A 54 -7.32 -3.29 12.98
C VAL A 54 -6.76 -2.99 14.37
N LEU A 55 -7.50 -2.26 15.20
CA LEU A 55 -7.14 -2.10 16.61
C LEU A 55 -7.21 -3.45 17.34
N GLU A 56 -6.37 -3.68 18.35
CA GLU A 56 -6.26 -4.95 19.07
C GLU A 56 -7.60 -5.54 19.57
N THR A 57 -8.56 -4.67 19.91
CA THR A 57 -9.88 -5.06 20.42
C THR A 57 -10.93 -5.27 19.32
N GLU A 58 -10.54 -5.15 18.05
CA GLU A 58 -11.43 -5.16 16.88
C GLU A 58 -11.12 -6.32 15.94
N THR A 59 -12.01 -6.52 14.97
CA THR A 59 -11.94 -7.53 13.91
C THR A 59 -12.28 -6.89 12.57
N MET A 60 -12.01 -7.61 11.48
CA MET A 60 -12.40 -7.18 10.13
C MET A 60 -13.92 -6.98 9.94
N GLN A 61 -14.76 -7.49 10.84
CA GLN A 61 -16.20 -7.30 10.79
C GLN A 61 -16.66 -6.07 11.58
N ASN A 62 -16.02 -5.76 12.71
CA ASN A 62 -16.47 -4.72 13.65
C ASN A 62 -15.50 -3.53 13.82
N TRP A 63 -14.49 -3.40 12.97
CA TRP A 63 -13.51 -2.31 13.02
C TRP A 63 -14.16 -0.92 13.00
N SER A 64 -13.57 0.01 13.73
CA SER A 64 -13.89 1.45 13.67
C SER A 64 -12.87 2.20 12.82
N GLU A 65 -11.62 1.76 12.85
CA GLU A 65 -10.52 2.22 12.03
C GLU A 65 -9.77 1.04 11.39
N LEU A 66 -9.25 1.25 10.18
CA LEU A 66 -8.60 0.22 9.39
C LEU A 66 -7.39 0.80 8.67
N VAL A 67 -6.24 0.14 8.77
CA VAL A 67 -5.07 0.44 7.93
C VAL A 67 -4.90 -0.68 6.91
N THR A 68 -4.89 -0.36 5.63
CA THR A 68 -4.63 -1.34 4.55
C THR A 68 -3.33 -0.99 3.84
N VAL A 69 -2.50 -2.01 3.60
CA VAL A 69 -1.28 -1.94 2.80
C VAL A 69 -1.47 -2.82 1.58
N ASN A 70 -1.44 -2.23 0.39
CA ASN A 70 -1.40 -2.96 -0.87
C ASN A 70 0.00 -2.88 -1.47
N SER A 71 0.60 -4.04 -1.70
CA SER A 71 1.90 -4.18 -2.34
C SER A 71 1.71 -4.71 -3.74
N MET A 72 2.21 -4.00 -4.75
CA MET A 72 2.18 -4.41 -6.16
C MET A 72 3.59 -4.38 -6.75
N PRO A 73 4.43 -5.37 -6.42
CA PRO A 73 5.77 -5.52 -7.00
C PRO A 73 5.71 -5.61 -8.53
N GLY A 74 6.71 -5.05 -9.20
CA GLY A 74 6.82 -5.04 -10.67
C GLY A 74 5.89 -4.05 -11.37
N LEU A 75 5.01 -3.34 -10.65
CA LEU A 75 4.12 -2.31 -11.22
C LEU A 75 4.67 -0.88 -11.05
N ASN A 76 5.99 -0.71 -11.03
CA ASN A 76 6.69 0.58 -10.86
C ASN A 76 6.38 1.63 -11.95
N ILE A 77 5.82 1.22 -13.10
CA ILE A 77 5.37 2.12 -14.16
C ILE A 77 4.08 2.89 -13.80
N LEU A 78 3.31 2.39 -12.83
CA LEU A 78 2.06 3.04 -12.41
C LEU A 78 2.35 4.41 -11.80
N GLN A 79 1.57 5.40 -12.24
CA GLN A 79 1.63 6.76 -11.72
C GLN A 79 0.55 6.95 -10.65
N PRO A 80 0.89 7.45 -9.45
CA PRO A 80 -0.08 7.65 -8.36
C PRO A 80 -1.30 8.49 -8.77
N TYR A 81 -1.11 9.51 -9.61
CA TYR A 81 -2.21 10.32 -10.11
C TYR A 81 -3.20 9.50 -10.96
N ASN A 82 -2.70 8.69 -11.91
CA ASN A 82 -3.54 7.83 -12.74
C ASN A 82 -4.27 6.76 -11.93
N PHE A 83 -3.61 6.25 -10.88
CA PHE A 83 -4.21 5.33 -9.93
C PHE A 83 -5.36 5.99 -9.16
N GLU A 84 -5.18 7.21 -8.66
CA GLU A 84 -6.25 7.99 -8.02
C GLU A 84 -7.43 8.20 -8.99
N GLN A 85 -7.19 8.64 -10.23
CA GLN A 85 -8.27 8.86 -11.21
C GLN A 85 -9.06 7.58 -11.51
N SER A 86 -8.34 6.46 -11.60
CA SER A 86 -8.95 5.14 -11.78
C SER A 86 -9.77 4.73 -10.55
N SER A 87 -9.24 4.95 -9.35
CA SER A 87 -9.95 4.71 -8.08
C SER A 87 -11.22 5.54 -7.99
N LYS A 88 -11.16 6.83 -8.36
CA LYS A 88 -12.32 7.72 -8.45
C LYS A 88 -13.42 7.17 -9.35
N LYS A 89 -13.02 6.69 -10.53
CA LYS A 89 -13.95 6.09 -11.50
C LYS A 89 -14.57 4.81 -10.95
N GLU A 90 -13.80 3.91 -10.37
CA GLU A 90 -14.30 2.62 -9.89
C GLU A 90 -15.18 2.77 -8.64
N ILE A 91 -14.77 3.60 -7.67
CA ILE A 91 -15.57 3.88 -6.47
C ILE A 91 -16.87 4.61 -6.87
N GLY A 92 -16.82 5.52 -7.85
CA GLY A 92 -17.99 6.22 -8.38
C GLY A 92 -19.05 5.33 -9.03
N LYS A 93 -18.70 4.09 -9.42
CA LYS A 93 -19.69 3.11 -9.90
C LYS A 93 -20.51 2.49 -8.77
N ILE A 94 -19.99 2.51 -7.54
CA ILE A 94 -20.53 1.77 -6.39
C ILE A 94 -21.17 2.72 -5.38
N CYS A 95 -20.50 3.84 -5.09
CA CYS A 95 -20.92 4.81 -4.09
C CYS A 95 -21.68 5.97 -4.73
N LYS A 96 -22.92 6.20 -4.28
CA LYS A 96 -23.76 7.30 -4.79
C LYS A 96 -23.35 8.67 -4.25
N LYS A 97 -22.72 8.71 -3.06
CA LYS A 97 -22.34 9.94 -2.39
C LYS A 97 -20.87 9.88 -1.99
N ILE A 98 -20.05 10.63 -2.72
CA ILE A 98 -18.60 10.74 -2.47
C ILE A 98 -18.19 12.20 -2.53
N GLU A 99 -17.34 12.61 -1.60
CA GLU A 99 -16.68 13.91 -1.58
C GLU A 99 -15.17 13.70 -1.62
N TRP A 100 -14.51 14.24 -2.65
CA TRP A 100 -13.08 14.05 -2.89
C TRP A 100 -12.27 15.26 -2.47
N PHE A 101 -11.12 15.02 -1.84
CA PHE A 101 -10.16 16.04 -1.46
C PHE A 101 -8.77 15.66 -2.00
N SER A 102 -8.39 16.33 -3.08
CA SER A 102 -7.17 16.04 -3.83
C SER A 102 -6.48 17.33 -4.25
N THR A 103 -5.16 17.31 -4.35
CA THR A 103 -4.39 18.40 -4.96
C THR A 103 -4.41 18.27 -6.49
N PRO A 104 -4.06 19.32 -7.25
CA PRO A 104 -3.85 19.20 -8.70
C PRO A 104 -2.79 18.15 -9.06
N GLU A 105 -2.78 17.73 -10.33
CA GLU A 105 -1.72 16.86 -10.86
C GLU A 105 -0.37 17.59 -10.82
N VAL A 106 0.68 16.84 -10.45
CA VAL A 106 2.07 17.27 -10.61
C VAL A 106 2.78 16.22 -11.47
N THR A 107 3.20 16.61 -12.67
CA THR A 107 3.81 15.70 -13.65
C THR A 107 5.03 14.99 -13.07
N GLY A 108 5.07 13.67 -13.19
CA GLY A 108 6.19 12.84 -12.72
C GLY A 108 6.24 12.60 -11.21
N GLN A 109 5.22 13.04 -10.46
CA GLN A 109 5.12 12.79 -9.03
C GLN A 109 4.97 11.29 -8.74
N LYS A 110 5.98 10.71 -8.07
CA LYS A 110 6.00 9.29 -7.65
C LYS A 110 5.36 9.01 -6.29
N ASP A 111 4.88 10.02 -5.57
CA ASP A 111 4.22 9.85 -4.27
C ASP A 111 3.08 10.86 -4.15
N ARG A 112 1.87 10.39 -3.85
CA ARG A 112 0.68 11.20 -3.80
C ARG A 112 -0.26 10.76 -2.69
N THR A 113 -0.80 11.75 -1.97
CA THR A 113 -1.83 11.55 -0.96
C THR A 113 -3.12 12.27 -1.36
N TRP A 114 -4.26 11.62 -1.15
CA TRP A 114 -5.60 12.22 -1.27
C TRP A 114 -6.50 11.67 -0.17
N SER A 115 -7.70 12.25 -0.04
CA SER A 115 -8.70 11.74 0.89
C SER A 115 -10.10 11.85 0.30
N TYR A 116 -11.03 11.08 0.84
CA TYR A 116 -12.43 11.18 0.45
C TYR A 116 -13.36 10.74 1.57
N ASN A 117 -14.58 11.25 1.53
CA ASN A 117 -15.70 10.79 2.34
C ASN A 117 -16.63 10.01 1.42
N MET A 118 -17.06 8.81 1.80
CA MET A 118 -18.01 8.03 1.03
C MET A 118 -19.15 7.48 1.87
N SER A 119 -20.33 7.43 1.27
CA SER A 119 -21.56 6.86 1.84
C SER A 119 -22.44 6.32 0.71
N GLU A 120 -23.46 5.54 1.08
CA GLU A 120 -24.38 4.90 0.11
C GLU A 120 -23.64 4.01 -0.92
N CYS A 121 -22.75 3.16 -0.41
CA CYS A 121 -21.84 2.31 -1.19
C CYS A 121 -22.28 0.83 -1.25
N GLY A 122 -23.59 0.57 -1.29
CA GLY A 122 -24.13 -0.79 -1.23
C GLY A 122 -23.87 -1.45 0.13
N ASN A 123 -23.10 -2.53 0.15
CA ASN A 123 -22.77 -3.29 1.37
C ASN A 123 -21.52 -2.75 2.09
N LEU A 124 -20.85 -1.73 1.55
CA LEU A 124 -19.70 -1.11 2.18
C LEU A 124 -20.16 -0.08 3.23
N PRO A 125 -19.51 -0.03 4.41
CA PRO A 125 -19.83 0.97 5.42
C PRO A 125 -19.54 2.38 4.89
N SER A 126 -20.29 3.35 5.40
CA SER A 126 -19.93 4.76 5.21
C SER A 126 -18.63 5.03 5.96
N GLN A 127 -17.68 5.71 5.31
CA GLN A 127 -16.35 5.92 5.86
C GLN A 127 -15.64 7.12 5.23
N SER A 128 -14.69 7.67 5.98
CA SER A 128 -13.66 8.57 5.45
C SER A 128 -12.39 7.77 5.20
N GLU A 129 -11.68 8.12 4.13
CA GLU A 129 -10.39 7.52 3.81
C GLU A 129 -9.32 8.57 3.53
N ILE A 130 -8.09 8.26 3.95
CA ILE A 130 -6.86 8.91 3.53
C ILE A 130 -6.04 7.86 2.81
N VAL A 131 -5.60 8.18 1.60
CA VAL A 131 -4.85 7.24 0.76
C VAL A 131 -3.54 7.87 0.36
N ARG A 132 -2.44 7.14 0.58
CA ARG A 132 -1.12 7.47 0.02
C ARG A 132 -0.75 6.39 -0.99
N ALA A 133 -0.48 6.77 -2.23
CA ALA A 133 0.04 5.87 -3.24
C ALA A 133 1.41 6.36 -3.71
N PHE A 134 2.37 5.44 -3.82
CA PHE A 134 3.72 5.78 -4.27
C PHE A 134 4.36 4.66 -5.09
N SER A 135 5.25 5.04 -6.00
CA SER A 135 6.06 4.13 -6.80
C SER A 135 7.53 4.19 -6.38
N THR A 136 8.15 3.01 -6.37
CA THR A 136 9.58 2.82 -6.17
C THR A 136 10.17 2.29 -7.48
N ASP A 137 11.45 1.94 -7.49
CA ASP A 137 12.02 1.27 -8.66
C ASP A 137 11.58 -0.20 -8.76
N ALA A 138 11.13 -0.82 -7.65
CA ALA A 138 10.71 -2.23 -7.61
C ALA A 138 9.20 -2.45 -7.67
N GLY A 139 8.37 -1.46 -7.34
CA GLY A 139 6.92 -1.66 -7.30
C GLY A 139 6.07 -0.41 -7.12
N PHE A 140 4.77 -0.65 -6.94
CA PHE A 140 3.78 0.36 -6.61
C PHE A 140 3.06 -0.04 -5.32
N TYR A 141 2.84 0.92 -4.43
CA TYR A 141 2.32 0.68 -3.09
C TYR A 141 1.20 1.65 -2.79
N VAL A 142 0.17 1.16 -2.10
CA VAL A 142 -0.97 1.98 -1.70
C VAL A 142 -1.26 1.71 -0.24
N LEU A 143 -1.32 2.77 0.55
CA LEU A 143 -1.66 2.76 1.95
C LEU A 143 -3.00 3.45 2.13
N HIS A 144 -3.91 2.80 2.82
CA HIS A 144 -5.19 3.36 3.21
C HIS A 144 -5.24 3.48 4.73
N TYR A 145 -5.71 4.61 5.21
CA TYR A 145 -6.35 4.71 6.52
C TYR A 145 -7.84 4.98 6.31
N SER A 146 -8.69 4.10 6.83
CA SER A 146 -10.14 4.20 6.76
C SER A 146 -10.74 4.33 8.15
N THR A 147 -11.77 5.16 8.30
CA THR A 147 -12.51 5.29 9.56
C THR A 147 -14.01 5.39 9.31
N ARG A 148 -14.81 4.70 10.13
CA ARG A 148 -16.27 4.81 10.10
C ARG A 148 -16.78 6.10 10.75
N ASN A 149 -15.89 6.90 11.35
CA ASN A 149 -16.19 8.25 11.82
C ASN A 149 -16.26 9.20 10.62
N LEU A 150 -17.49 9.56 10.22
CA LEU A 150 -17.76 10.38 9.05
C LEU A 150 -18.42 11.71 9.45
N PRO A 151 -17.82 12.88 9.12
CA PRO A 151 -16.51 13.06 8.51
C PRO A 151 -15.36 12.82 9.51
N ILE A 152 -14.20 12.44 8.99
CA ILE A 152 -12.95 12.45 9.77
C ILE A 152 -12.68 13.87 10.30
N SER A 153 -12.27 13.97 11.58
CA SER A 153 -11.89 15.25 12.16
C SER A 153 -10.62 15.81 11.49
N PRO A 154 -10.45 17.14 11.41
CA PRO A 154 -9.22 17.74 10.86
C PRO A 154 -7.94 17.24 11.55
N GLU A 155 -7.98 17.11 12.88
CA GLU A 155 -6.87 16.60 13.68
C GLU A 155 -6.50 15.15 13.31
N ASN A 156 -7.48 14.25 13.24
CA ASN A 156 -7.22 12.86 12.84
C ASN A 156 -6.76 12.79 11.39
N LYS A 157 -7.29 13.66 10.52
CA LYS A 157 -6.86 13.73 9.12
C LYS A 157 -5.40 14.11 9.00
N GLU A 158 -4.97 15.14 9.73
CA GLU A 158 -3.57 15.57 9.75
C GLU A 158 -2.67 14.48 10.35
N LYS A 159 -3.03 13.94 11.52
CA LYS A 159 -2.31 12.85 12.19
C LYS A 159 -2.07 11.68 11.23
N TRP A 160 -3.13 11.16 10.62
CA TRP A 160 -3.00 9.99 9.74
C TRP A 160 -2.32 10.28 8.42
N THR A 161 -2.44 11.50 7.88
CA THR A 161 -1.63 11.92 6.74
C THR A 161 -0.14 11.82 7.06
N GLN A 162 0.28 12.32 8.24
CA GLN A 162 1.68 12.25 8.69
C GLN A 162 2.13 10.82 8.97
N VAL A 163 1.30 9.98 9.59
CA VAL A 163 1.61 8.56 9.83
C VAL A 163 1.85 7.84 8.50
N LEU A 164 0.92 7.97 7.55
CA LEU A 164 1.06 7.33 6.23
C LEU A 164 2.29 7.82 5.47
N GLN A 165 2.71 9.08 5.62
CA GLN A 165 3.93 9.62 5.01
C GLN A 165 5.22 9.07 5.60
N LYS A 166 5.22 8.63 6.86
CA LYS A 166 6.38 8.04 7.52
C LYS A 166 6.61 6.58 7.12
N THR A 167 5.58 5.88 6.66
CA THR A 167 5.71 4.51 6.13
C THR A 167 6.75 4.45 5.02
N THR A 168 7.68 3.49 5.14
CA THR A 168 8.75 3.27 4.17
C THR A 168 8.69 1.87 3.58
N VAL A 169 9.40 1.68 2.47
CA VAL A 169 9.73 0.35 1.94
C VAL A 169 11.17 0.02 2.31
N GLU A 170 11.41 -1.23 2.70
CA GLU A 170 12.75 -1.77 2.88
C GLU A 170 13.05 -2.79 1.79
N LYS A 171 14.23 -2.67 1.19
CA LYS A 171 14.72 -3.62 0.21
C LYS A 171 15.44 -4.77 0.92
N ILE A 172 14.99 -5.98 0.68
CA ILE A 172 15.55 -7.22 1.22
C ILE A 172 16.38 -7.90 0.12
N TYR A 173 17.56 -8.38 0.48
CA TYR A 173 18.52 -9.06 -0.39
C TYR A 173 18.65 -10.54 -0.01
#